data_AF-A0A8J8JB30-F1
#
_entry.id   AF-A0A8J8JB30-F1
#
_cell.length_a   1.000
_cell.length_b   1.000
_cell.length_c   1.000
_cell.angle_alpha   90.00
_cell.angle_beta   90.00
_cell.angle_gamma   90.00
#
_symmetry.space_group_name_H-M   'P 1'
#
loop_
_entity.id
_entity.type
_entity.pdbx_description
1 polymer ?
#
loop_
_entity_poly.entity_id
_entity_poly.type
_entity_poly.pdbx_seq_one_letter_code
_entity_poly.pdbx_strand_id
1 'polypeptide(L)'
;MPSQDTTRKKYISWLSLIETDYITMFIKTWFTFLASLQELVLDSNDTRERRGDRDILEKYKEQLFNEILVKIDEDFVRNVLNAYLKAKNETLNSSPFLRDYFEIFYTYNDNYYQEFLYVYRGKTTKLSLKAHLNSRERHLKIILTDDRRKFRDYFGADSIETGFSLSEKVKNSRIFEEKGKFIEEVLSTVRKKIEHIINSNKRLSERGKQRRINFLNDECLRDIERKLYEELDIKNIFPRRPHNAIDDINQSTLEIPNKPQYFDEELTKWFLDFAYKLRNILFHFIIDPMDEDWQSLFEYSYLALKHLTEENIRILQERGVRK
;
A
#
# COMPACT_ATOMS: atom_id res chain seq x y z
N MET A 1 32.17 21.47 -9.34
CA MET A 1 32.46 20.41 -10.33
C MET A 1 31.93 19.10 -9.76
N PRO A 2 31.21 18.27 -10.53
CA PRO A 2 30.82 16.93 -10.09
C PRO A 2 32.09 16.14 -9.73
N SER A 3 32.05 15.31 -8.68
CA SER A 3 33.20 14.48 -8.33
C SER A 3 33.51 13.51 -9.48
N GLN A 4 34.78 13.16 -9.67
CA GLN A 4 35.18 12.20 -10.72
C GLN A 4 34.44 10.85 -10.60
N ASP A 5 34.02 10.49 -9.39
CA ASP A 5 33.24 9.29 -9.09
C ASP A 5 31.80 9.35 -9.65
N THR A 6 31.10 10.50 -9.53
CA THR A 6 29.78 10.70 -10.16
C THR A 6 29.82 10.61 -11.68
N THR A 7 30.88 11.10 -12.30
CA THR A 7 31.05 11.07 -13.76
C THR A 7 31.33 9.66 -14.27
N ARG A 8 32.10 8.87 -13.51
CA ARG A 8 32.40 7.47 -13.86
C ARG A 8 31.18 6.57 -13.77
N LYS A 9 30.37 6.71 -12.70
CA LYS A 9 29.09 5.97 -12.55
C LYS A 9 28.13 6.26 -13.71
N LYS A 10 28.03 7.52 -14.11
CA LYS A 10 27.22 7.94 -15.26
C LYS A 10 27.61 7.22 -16.56
N TYR A 11 28.91 7.08 -16.84
CA TYR A 11 29.36 6.41 -18.07
C TYR A 11 29.20 4.88 -18.04
N ILE A 12 29.31 4.25 -16.87
CA ILE A 12 29.03 2.82 -16.71
C ILE A 12 27.53 2.55 -16.90
N SER A 13 26.66 3.39 -16.32
CA SER A 13 25.21 3.35 -16.56
C SER A 13 24.92 3.42 -18.07
N TRP A 14 25.50 4.39 -18.79
CA TRP A 14 25.33 4.52 -20.24
C TRP A 14 25.77 3.29 -21.05
N LEU A 15 26.86 2.63 -20.65
CA LEU A 15 27.30 1.39 -21.31
C LEU A 15 26.35 0.22 -21.04
N SER A 16 25.89 0.06 -19.79
CA SER A 16 24.93 -1.01 -19.43
C SER A 16 23.60 -0.92 -20.20
N LEU A 17 23.16 0.31 -20.51
CA LEU A 17 21.95 0.59 -21.28
C LEU A 17 22.02 0.19 -22.75
N ILE A 18 23.22 0.18 -23.34
CA ILE A 18 23.42 -0.29 -24.72
C ILE A 18 23.37 -1.82 -24.77
N GLU A 19 23.76 -2.48 -23.67
CA GLU A 19 23.86 -3.94 -23.59
C GLU A 19 22.54 -4.60 -23.18
N THR A 20 21.71 -3.97 -22.35
CA THR A 20 20.40 -4.51 -21.95
C THR A 20 19.37 -3.41 -21.70
N ASP A 21 18.24 -3.44 -22.43
CA ASP A 21 17.10 -2.53 -22.22
C ASP A 21 15.90 -3.31 -21.66
N TYR A 22 15.87 -3.45 -20.33
CA TYR A 22 14.82 -4.17 -19.63
C TYR A 22 13.45 -3.51 -19.73
N ILE A 23 13.40 -2.19 -19.96
CA ILE A 23 12.16 -1.47 -20.21
C ILE A 23 11.55 -1.93 -21.53
N THR A 24 12.34 -1.98 -22.60
CA THR A 24 11.87 -2.51 -23.89
C THR A 24 11.49 -3.99 -23.79
N MET A 25 12.26 -4.80 -23.06
CA MET A 25 11.92 -6.21 -22.84
C MET A 25 10.60 -6.37 -22.07
N PHE A 26 10.38 -5.56 -21.04
CA PHE A 26 9.13 -5.52 -20.29
C PHE A 26 7.95 -5.14 -21.20
N ILE A 27 8.07 -4.09 -22.03
CA ILE A 27 7.01 -3.68 -22.96
C ILE A 27 6.64 -4.81 -23.93
N LYS A 28 7.65 -5.43 -24.56
CA LYS A 28 7.43 -6.53 -25.51
C LYS A 28 6.74 -7.71 -24.84
N THR A 29 7.18 -8.04 -23.63
CA THR A 29 6.61 -9.12 -22.82
C THR A 29 5.19 -8.79 -22.40
N TRP A 30 4.90 -7.54 -21.99
CA TRP A 30 3.56 -7.07 -21.65
C TRP A 30 2.56 -7.22 -22.79
N PHE A 31 2.93 -6.83 -24.02
CA PHE A 31 2.04 -7.02 -25.17
C PHE A 31 1.81 -8.50 -25.49
N THR A 32 2.85 -9.32 -25.36
CA THR A 32 2.76 -10.77 -25.59
C THR A 32 1.87 -11.43 -24.53
N PHE A 33 2.06 -11.02 -23.27
CA PHE A 33 1.24 -11.43 -22.14
C PHE A 33 -0.24 -11.09 -22.37
N LEU A 34 -0.56 -9.85 -22.71
CA LEU A 34 -1.93 -9.43 -23.00
C LEU A 34 -2.57 -10.23 -24.15
N ALA A 35 -1.82 -10.47 -25.23
CA ALA A 35 -2.30 -11.31 -26.33
C ALA A 35 -2.61 -12.73 -25.84
N SER A 36 -1.74 -13.31 -25.00
CA SER A 36 -1.99 -14.63 -24.41
C SER A 36 -3.22 -14.65 -23.50
N LEU A 37 -3.49 -13.55 -22.76
CA LEU A 37 -4.69 -13.44 -21.92
C LEU A 37 -5.95 -13.44 -22.76
N GLN A 38 -5.96 -12.68 -23.85
CA GLN A 38 -7.09 -12.61 -24.77
C GLN A 38 -7.44 -14.02 -25.28
N GLU A 39 -6.45 -14.79 -25.71
CA GLU A 39 -6.67 -16.16 -26.20
C GLU A 39 -7.10 -17.15 -25.10
N LEU A 40 -6.60 -16.99 -23.87
CA LEU A 40 -6.95 -17.89 -22.76
C LEU A 40 -8.36 -17.67 -22.21
N VAL A 41 -8.79 -16.41 -22.19
CA VAL A 41 -9.94 -15.94 -21.43
C VAL A 41 -11.14 -15.62 -22.32
N LEU A 42 -10.93 -15.27 -23.59
CA LEU A 42 -12.01 -15.06 -24.55
C LEU A 42 -12.32 -16.38 -25.26
N ASP A 43 -13.57 -16.82 -25.15
CA ASP A 43 -14.05 -17.95 -25.94
C ASP A 43 -14.39 -17.46 -27.36
N SER A 44 -14.23 -18.32 -28.35
CA SER A 44 -14.41 -18.05 -29.79
C SER A 44 -15.78 -17.46 -30.17
N ASN A 45 -16.76 -17.48 -29.27
CA ASN A 45 -18.10 -16.91 -29.45
C ASN A 45 -18.30 -15.51 -28.86
N ASP A 46 -17.37 -14.98 -28.05
CA ASP A 46 -17.46 -13.63 -27.45
C ASP A 46 -16.81 -12.59 -28.38
N THR A 47 -17.25 -12.57 -29.64
CA THR A 47 -16.80 -11.56 -30.61
C THR A 47 -17.57 -10.26 -30.37
N ARG A 48 -16.85 -9.15 -30.15
CA ARG A 48 -17.22 -7.74 -30.48
C ARG A 48 -17.45 -6.73 -29.35
N GLU A 49 -16.87 -6.88 -28.16
CA GLU A 49 -16.60 -5.69 -27.35
C GLU A 49 -15.10 -5.56 -27.09
N ARG A 50 -14.52 -4.43 -27.52
CA ARG A 50 -13.16 -4.04 -27.16
C ARG A 50 -13.13 -3.81 -25.65
N ARG A 51 -12.95 -4.88 -24.88
CA ARG A 51 -12.74 -4.80 -23.43
C ARG A 51 -11.40 -4.13 -23.17
N GLY A 52 -11.35 -3.26 -22.17
CA GLY A 52 -10.09 -2.63 -21.78
C GLY A 52 -9.12 -3.67 -21.19
N ASP A 53 -7.81 -3.41 -21.24
CA ASP A 53 -6.79 -4.28 -20.63
C ASP A 53 -7.14 -4.69 -19.19
N ARG A 54 -7.77 -3.77 -18.44
CA ARG A 54 -8.22 -4.02 -17.07
C ARG A 54 -9.24 -5.15 -16.98
N ASP A 55 -10.25 -5.17 -17.85
CA ASP A 55 -11.33 -6.16 -17.78
C ASP A 55 -10.81 -7.56 -18.14
N ILE A 56 -9.90 -7.64 -19.11
CA ILE A 56 -9.22 -8.88 -19.50
C ILE A 56 -8.38 -9.39 -18.33
N LEU A 57 -7.64 -8.51 -17.67
CA LEU A 57 -6.80 -8.84 -16.52
C LEU A 57 -7.63 -9.32 -15.31
N GLU A 58 -8.75 -8.67 -14.99
CA GLU A 58 -9.64 -9.11 -13.91
C GLU A 58 -10.19 -10.50 -14.18
N LYS A 59 -10.69 -10.77 -15.39
CA LYS A 59 -11.20 -12.09 -15.74
C LYS A 59 -10.10 -13.15 -15.72
N TYR A 60 -8.88 -12.82 -16.17
CA TYR A 60 -7.74 -13.71 -16.03
C TYR A 60 -7.43 -14.03 -14.55
N LYS A 61 -7.44 -13.03 -13.65
CA LYS A 61 -7.22 -13.22 -12.21
C LYS A 61 -8.30 -14.11 -11.56
N GLU A 62 -9.55 -14.04 -12.00
CA GLU A 62 -10.64 -14.88 -11.51
C GLU A 62 -10.47 -16.36 -11.90
N GLN A 63 -9.97 -16.61 -13.11
CA GLN A 63 -9.76 -17.95 -13.67
C GLN A 63 -8.39 -18.56 -13.31
N LEU A 64 -7.48 -17.73 -12.79
CA LEU A 64 -6.13 -18.12 -12.36
C LEU A 64 -6.19 -19.23 -11.31
N PHE A 65 -5.28 -20.22 -11.40
CA PHE A 65 -5.19 -21.40 -10.52
C PHE A 65 -6.43 -22.34 -10.46
N ASN A 66 -7.58 -21.94 -10.99
CA ASN A 66 -8.79 -22.79 -11.04
C ASN A 66 -9.00 -23.38 -12.44
N GLU A 67 -9.01 -22.55 -13.47
CA GLU A 67 -9.28 -22.97 -14.86
C GLU A 67 -8.02 -22.96 -15.73
N ILE A 68 -7.16 -21.97 -15.52
CA ILE A 68 -5.93 -21.78 -16.32
C ILE A 68 -4.79 -22.66 -15.79
N LEU A 69 -4.77 -22.96 -14.49
CA LEU A 69 -3.80 -23.86 -13.83
C LEU A 69 -2.33 -23.48 -14.07
N VAL A 70 -2.01 -22.19 -13.99
CA VAL A 70 -0.63 -21.66 -14.07
C VAL A 70 0.23 -22.28 -12.97
N LYS A 71 1.48 -22.66 -13.31
CA LYS A 71 2.46 -23.13 -12.31
C LYS A 71 3.38 -21.98 -11.93
N ILE A 72 3.58 -21.81 -10.62
CA ILE A 72 4.51 -20.83 -10.07
C ILE A 72 5.73 -21.55 -9.54
N ASP A 73 6.90 -21.10 -9.96
CA ASP A 73 8.19 -21.57 -9.47
C ASP A 73 8.86 -20.57 -8.53
N GLU A 74 9.98 -20.98 -7.95
CA GLU A 74 10.74 -20.17 -7.01
C GLU A 74 11.35 -18.93 -7.66
N ASP A 75 11.70 -19.01 -8.95
CA ASP A 75 12.29 -17.90 -9.70
C ASP A 75 11.27 -16.79 -9.94
N PHE A 76 10.02 -17.13 -10.29
CA PHE A 76 8.92 -16.18 -10.34
C PHE A 76 8.75 -15.49 -8.99
N VAL A 77 8.64 -16.27 -7.91
CA VAL A 77 8.44 -15.73 -6.56
C VAL A 77 9.57 -14.76 -6.19
N ARG A 78 10.82 -15.16 -6.41
CA ARG A 78 12.01 -14.33 -6.14
C ARG A 78 11.98 -13.02 -6.92
N ASN A 79 11.65 -13.06 -8.21
CA ASN A 79 11.57 -11.87 -9.05
C ASN A 79 10.44 -10.93 -8.61
N VAL A 80 9.26 -11.45 -8.26
CA VAL A 80 8.18 -10.62 -7.74
C VAL A 80 8.57 -9.95 -6.42
N LEU A 81 9.26 -10.67 -5.52
CA LEU A 81 9.72 -10.12 -4.24
C LEU A 81 10.77 -9.03 -4.44
N ASN A 82 11.70 -9.22 -5.39
CA ASN A 82 12.67 -8.18 -5.74
C ASN A 82 12.01 -6.93 -6.33
N ALA A 83 11.05 -7.11 -7.24
CA ALA A 83 10.28 -6.01 -7.80
C ALA A 83 9.50 -5.27 -6.70
N TYR A 84 8.87 -6.00 -5.78
CA TYR A 84 8.18 -5.43 -4.62
C TYR A 84 9.13 -4.57 -3.76
N LEU A 85 10.29 -5.11 -3.36
CA LEU A 85 11.23 -4.41 -2.48
C LEU A 85 11.77 -3.14 -3.13
N LYS A 86 12.16 -3.22 -4.42
CA LYS A 86 12.63 -2.06 -5.19
C LYS A 86 11.53 -1.01 -5.34
N ALA A 87 10.35 -1.40 -5.83
CA ALA A 87 9.26 -0.47 -6.05
C ALA A 87 8.77 0.21 -4.76
N LYS A 88 8.75 -0.51 -3.63
CA LYS A 88 8.36 0.05 -2.34
C LYS A 88 9.34 1.13 -1.89
N ASN A 89 10.65 0.87 -1.99
CA ASN A 89 11.68 1.84 -1.64
C ASN A 89 11.59 3.09 -2.51
N GLU A 90 11.42 2.92 -3.83
CA GLU A 90 11.22 4.04 -4.76
C GLU A 90 9.97 4.84 -4.41
N THR A 91 8.83 4.19 -4.20
CA THR A 91 7.55 4.84 -3.85
C THR A 91 7.66 5.67 -2.57
N LEU A 92 8.41 5.20 -1.57
CA LEU A 92 8.60 5.88 -0.27
C LEU A 92 9.57 7.06 -0.32
N ASN A 93 10.41 7.15 -1.35
CA ASN A 93 11.47 8.15 -1.48
C ASN A 93 11.19 9.21 -2.56
N SER A 94 10.16 9.02 -3.40
CA SER A 94 10.01 9.74 -4.67
C SER A 94 8.80 10.69 -4.77
N SER A 95 8.62 11.24 -5.99
CA SER A 95 7.64 12.23 -6.45
C SER A 95 6.20 11.98 -5.97
N PRO A 96 5.36 13.03 -5.77
CA PRO A 96 3.95 12.90 -5.42
C PRO A 96 3.15 11.95 -6.33
N PHE A 97 3.54 11.79 -7.60
CA PHE A 97 2.88 10.89 -8.53
C PHE A 97 3.03 9.41 -8.14
N LEU A 98 4.23 9.01 -7.72
CA LEU A 98 4.51 7.63 -7.37
C LEU A 98 3.83 7.24 -6.06
N ARG A 99 3.40 8.21 -5.24
CA ARG A 99 2.63 7.93 -4.02
C ARG A 99 1.25 7.31 -4.29
N ASP A 100 0.70 7.44 -5.50
CA ASP A 100 -0.51 6.70 -5.92
C ASP A 100 -0.24 5.18 -6.05
N TYR A 101 1.03 4.74 -6.03
CA TYR A 101 1.42 3.33 -5.95
C TYR A 101 1.34 2.80 -4.53
N PHE A 102 1.35 3.67 -3.52
CA PHE A 102 1.42 3.22 -2.14
C PHE A 102 0.24 2.33 -1.74
N GLU A 103 -0.94 2.59 -2.30
CA GLU A 103 -2.14 1.75 -2.08
C GLU A 103 -1.94 0.29 -2.52
N ILE A 104 -1.14 0.02 -3.55
CA ILE A 104 -0.97 -1.37 -4.03
C ILE A 104 -0.16 -2.22 -3.05
N PHE A 105 0.66 -1.61 -2.20
CA PHE A 105 1.50 -2.35 -1.24
C PHE A 105 0.74 -2.71 0.04
N TYR A 106 -0.45 -2.14 0.25
CA TYR A 106 -1.21 -2.26 1.48
C TYR A 106 -2.66 -2.67 1.23
N THR A 107 -3.21 -3.47 2.13
CA THR A 107 -4.66 -3.54 2.32
C THR A 107 -5.02 -2.61 3.47
N TYR A 108 -6.27 -2.15 3.49
CA TYR A 108 -6.83 -1.62 4.72
C TYR A 108 -7.72 -2.71 5.32
N ASN A 109 -7.55 -2.97 6.61
CA ASN A 109 -8.41 -3.92 7.30
C ASN A 109 -9.81 -3.32 7.48
N ASP A 110 -10.78 -3.88 6.75
CA ASP A 110 -12.16 -3.37 6.70
C ASP A 110 -12.93 -3.55 8.02
N ASN A 111 -12.48 -4.48 8.87
CA ASN A 111 -13.11 -4.79 10.15
C ASN A 111 -12.25 -4.38 11.36
N TYR A 112 -11.28 -3.49 11.17
CA TYR A 112 -10.39 -3.10 12.25
C TYR A 112 -11.12 -2.29 13.32
N TYR A 113 -10.97 -2.73 14.56
CA TYR A 113 -11.38 -2.01 15.76
C TYR A 113 -10.43 -2.32 16.91
N GLN A 114 -9.92 -1.27 17.55
CA GLN A 114 -9.13 -1.39 18.77
C GLN A 114 -9.44 -0.24 19.71
N GLU A 115 -9.49 -0.52 21.01
CA GLU A 115 -9.65 0.49 22.06
C GLU A 115 -8.41 0.53 22.95
N PHE A 116 -8.01 1.75 23.29
CA PHE A 116 -6.90 2.05 24.19
C PHE A 116 -7.50 2.70 25.43
N LEU A 117 -7.32 2.06 26.57
CA LEU A 117 -7.90 2.50 27.84
C LEU A 117 -6.80 2.89 28.82
N TYR A 118 -7.02 4.01 29.51
CA TYR A 118 -6.18 4.44 30.60
C TYR A 118 -7.02 4.91 31.79
N VAL A 119 -6.71 4.40 32.98
CA VAL A 119 -7.41 4.74 34.22
C VAL A 119 -6.46 5.46 35.16
N TYR A 120 -6.82 6.69 35.54
CA TYR A 120 -6.08 7.47 36.54
C TYR A 120 -7.02 7.95 37.64
N ARG A 121 -6.71 7.61 38.89
CA ARG A 121 -7.52 7.95 40.08
C ARG A 121 -9.01 7.60 39.92
N GLY A 122 -9.31 6.44 39.33
CA GLY A 122 -10.68 5.97 39.11
C GLY A 122 -11.45 6.71 38.01
N LYS A 123 -10.76 7.46 37.14
CA LYS A 123 -11.33 8.09 35.95
C LYS A 123 -10.70 7.50 34.70
N THR A 124 -11.53 7.17 33.72
CA THR A 124 -11.09 6.52 32.49
C THR A 124 -11.02 7.53 31.35
N THR A 125 -9.92 7.50 30.61
CA THR A 125 -9.82 8.04 29.26
C THR A 125 -9.75 6.86 28.30
N LYS A 126 -10.51 6.93 27.21
CA LYS A 126 -10.53 5.89 26.19
C LYS A 126 -10.41 6.51 24.80
N LEU A 127 -9.58 5.90 23.96
CA LEU A 127 -9.49 6.20 22.54
C LEU A 127 -9.80 4.94 21.73
N SER A 128 -10.79 5.01 20.84
CA SER A 128 -11.17 3.91 19.96
C SER A 128 -10.81 4.25 18.52
N LEU A 129 -10.15 3.32 17.83
CA LEU A 129 -9.86 3.36 16.41
C LEU A 129 -10.76 2.38 15.68
N LYS A 130 -11.45 2.82 14.63
CA LYS A 130 -12.36 1.97 13.83
C LYS A 130 -12.22 2.24 12.34
N ALA A 131 -11.86 1.22 11.56
CA ALA A 131 -11.96 1.29 10.11
C ALA A 131 -13.43 1.16 9.68
N HIS A 132 -13.84 1.94 8.69
CA HIS A 132 -15.15 1.80 8.05
C HIS A 132 -15.13 2.38 6.63
N LEU A 133 -16.07 1.93 5.80
CA LEU A 133 -16.30 2.43 4.46
C LEU A 133 -17.39 3.51 4.46
N ASN A 134 -17.11 4.68 3.88
CA ASN A 134 -18.11 5.73 3.65
C ASN A 134 -18.20 6.04 2.16
N SER A 135 -19.39 5.86 1.56
CA SER A 135 -19.79 6.28 0.20
C SER A 135 -18.95 5.77 -1.00
N ARG A 136 -17.66 5.43 -0.82
CA ARG A 136 -16.66 4.81 -1.71
C ARG A 136 -15.23 4.90 -1.14
N GLU A 137 -15.02 5.60 -0.02
CA GLU A 137 -13.70 5.85 0.56
C GLU A 137 -13.57 5.20 1.94
N ARG A 138 -12.37 4.69 2.25
CA ARG A 138 -12.07 4.05 3.52
C ARG A 138 -11.60 5.09 4.53
N HIS A 139 -12.22 5.11 5.70
CA HIS A 139 -11.91 6.06 6.77
C HIS A 139 -11.50 5.35 8.04
N LEU A 140 -10.53 5.96 8.73
CA LEU A 140 -10.26 5.64 10.12
C LEU A 140 -11.04 6.61 11.00
N LYS A 141 -12.07 6.09 11.67
CA LYS A 141 -12.81 6.81 12.72
C LYS A 141 -12.01 6.74 14.03
N ILE A 142 -11.91 7.87 14.70
CA ILE A 142 -11.24 8.05 15.98
C ILE A 142 -12.27 8.60 16.96
N ILE A 143 -12.44 7.94 18.10
CA ILE A 143 -13.39 8.32 19.13
C ILE A 143 -12.64 8.50 20.44
N LEU A 144 -12.62 9.71 21.00
CA LEU A 144 -12.06 10.00 22.31
C LEU A 144 -13.20 10.19 23.33
N THR A 145 -13.15 9.47 24.44
CA THR A 145 -14.09 9.60 25.56
C THR A 145 -13.36 9.77 26.88
N ASP A 146 -13.95 10.52 27.81
CA ASP A 146 -13.36 10.73 29.13
C ASP A 146 -14.42 10.89 30.24
N ASP A 147 -14.27 10.15 31.33
CA ASP A 147 -15.23 10.12 32.45
C ASP A 147 -15.17 11.36 33.36
N ARG A 148 -14.18 12.24 33.19
CA ARG A 148 -14.06 13.45 34.01
C ARG A 148 -15.12 14.45 33.58
N ARG A 149 -15.89 14.96 34.55
CA ARG A 149 -16.89 16.03 34.34
C ARG A 149 -16.32 17.23 33.58
N LYS A 150 -15.05 17.57 33.83
CA LYS A 150 -14.31 18.62 33.10
C LYS A 150 -14.33 18.42 31.59
N PHE A 151 -14.26 17.19 31.09
CA PHE A 151 -14.29 16.90 29.65
C PHE A 151 -15.62 17.34 29.04
N ARG A 152 -16.74 16.89 29.62
CA ARG A 152 -18.08 17.31 29.22
C ARG A 152 -18.26 18.83 29.33
N ASP A 153 -17.82 19.43 30.43
CA ASP A 153 -17.92 20.89 30.65
C ASP A 153 -17.08 21.69 29.64
N TYR A 154 -15.97 21.13 29.16
CA TYR A 154 -15.06 21.80 28.24
C TYR A 154 -15.47 21.67 26.77
N PHE A 155 -15.98 20.50 26.38
CA PHE A 155 -16.23 20.15 24.97
C PHE A 155 -17.71 19.98 24.63
N GLY A 156 -18.60 20.01 25.62
CA GLY A 156 -20.05 19.94 25.43
C GLY A 156 -20.57 18.54 25.10
N ALA A 157 -19.74 17.51 25.17
CA ALA A 157 -20.09 16.12 24.87
C ALA A 157 -19.24 15.15 25.71
N ASP A 158 -19.74 13.92 25.87
CA ASP A 158 -19.02 12.82 26.54
C ASP A 158 -17.99 12.13 25.62
N SER A 159 -18.14 12.35 24.31
CA SER A 159 -17.29 11.78 23.27
C SER A 159 -16.98 12.82 22.21
N ILE A 160 -15.77 12.76 21.68
CA ILE A 160 -15.34 13.53 20.51
C ILE A 160 -15.05 12.53 19.40
N GLU A 161 -15.83 12.63 18.32
CA GLU A 161 -15.66 11.81 17.13
C GLU A 161 -14.97 12.62 16.03
N THR A 162 -13.94 12.01 15.43
CA THR A 162 -13.18 12.55 14.30
C THR A 162 -12.62 11.40 13.46
N GLY A 163 -11.79 11.71 12.48
CA GLY A 163 -11.15 10.70 11.64
C GLY A 163 -10.50 11.33 10.42
N PHE A 164 -9.92 10.48 9.57
CA PHE A 164 -9.36 10.90 8.29
C PHE A 164 -9.58 9.83 7.22
N SER A 165 -9.57 10.26 5.96
CA SER A 165 -9.52 9.35 4.82
C SER A 165 -8.17 8.64 4.78
N LEU A 166 -8.20 7.31 4.61
CA LEU A 166 -6.99 6.52 4.41
C LEU A 166 -6.40 6.75 3.02
N SER A 167 -7.25 6.91 1.99
CA SER A 167 -6.83 7.18 0.62
C SER A 167 -6.11 8.53 0.50
N GLU A 168 -6.57 9.57 1.20
CA GLU A 168 -5.91 10.88 1.24
C GLU A 168 -4.51 10.78 1.88
N LYS A 169 -4.40 10.00 2.95
CA LYS A 169 -3.14 9.83 3.69
C LYS A 169 -2.12 8.96 2.98
N VAL A 170 -2.59 7.95 2.23
CA VAL A 170 -1.75 7.09 1.38
C VAL A 170 -0.95 7.93 0.39
N LYS A 171 -1.56 8.98 -0.16
CA LYS A 171 -0.91 9.84 -1.15
C LYS A 171 0.18 10.74 -0.58
N ASN A 172 0.35 10.83 0.74
CA ASN A 172 1.16 11.90 1.33
C ASN A 172 2.00 11.53 2.56
N SER A 173 1.98 10.29 3.06
CA SER A 173 2.56 10.04 4.38
C SER A 173 3.12 8.63 4.59
N ARG A 174 4.13 8.54 5.47
CA ARG A 174 4.71 7.27 5.93
C ARG A 174 3.94 6.65 7.12
N ILE A 175 2.70 7.08 7.36
CA ILE A 175 1.92 6.63 8.53
C ILE A 175 1.59 5.13 8.49
N PHE A 176 1.68 4.50 7.33
CA PHE A 176 1.41 3.08 7.16
C PHE A 176 2.64 2.20 7.48
N GLU A 177 3.82 2.81 7.59
CA GLU A 177 5.11 2.14 7.83
C GLU A 177 5.64 2.44 9.23
N GLU A 178 5.46 3.67 9.68
CA GLU A 178 6.07 4.18 10.89
C GLU A 178 5.00 4.37 11.97
N LYS A 179 4.98 3.47 12.96
CA LYS A 179 4.06 3.54 14.11
C LYS A 179 4.02 4.91 14.77
N GLY A 180 5.18 5.56 14.94
CA GLY A 180 5.25 6.90 15.53
C GLY A 180 4.50 7.95 14.71
N LYS A 181 4.69 7.96 13.38
CA LYS A 181 3.98 8.90 12.48
C LYS A 181 2.48 8.64 12.45
N PHE A 182 2.06 7.38 12.52
CA PHE A 182 0.64 7.04 12.62
C PHE A 182 0.01 7.57 13.91
N ILE A 183 0.67 7.33 15.04
CA ILE A 183 0.22 7.83 16.34
C ILE A 183 0.15 9.37 16.32
N GLU A 184 1.17 10.03 15.78
CA GLU A 184 1.18 11.48 15.61
C GLU A 184 -0.01 11.97 14.78
N GLU A 185 -0.32 11.31 13.66
CA GLU A 185 -1.45 11.67 12.81
C GLU A 185 -2.80 11.50 13.54
N VAL A 186 -2.99 10.38 14.24
CA VAL A 186 -4.18 10.12 15.07
C VAL A 186 -4.36 11.23 16.12
N LEU A 187 -3.31 11.53 16.89
CA LEU A 187 -3.36 12.54 17.94
C LEU A 187 -3.54 13.95 17.36
N SER A 188 -2.88 14.27 16.24
CA SER A 188 -3.04 15.57 15.57
C SER A 188 -4.47 15.77 15.06
N THR A 189 -5.11 14.71 14.56
CA THR A 189 -6.50 14.74 14.07
C THR A 189 -7.48 15.01 15.22
N VAL A 190 -7.25 14.40 16.38
CA VAL A 190 -8.01 14.69 17.61
C VAL A 190 -7.79 16.13 18.07
N ARG A 191 -6.53 16.59 18.14
CA ARG A 191 -6.19 17.97 18.54
C ARG A 191 -6.86 19.00 17.64
N LYS A 192 -6.75 18.86 16.32
CA LYS A 192 -7.39 19.77 15.33
C LYS A 192 -8.90 19.86 15.51
N LYS A 193 -9.57 18.71 15.72
CA LYS A 193 -11.03 18.69 15.96
C LYS A 193 -11.39 19.47 17.22
N ILE A 194 -10.63 19.30 18.28
CA ILE A 194 -10.88 19.95 19.57
C ILE A 194 -10.55 21.44 19.52
N GLU A 195 -9.44 21.82 18.90
CA GLU A 195 -9.10 23.22 18.64
C GLU A 195 -10.22 23.92 17.86
N HIS A 196 -10.79 23.25 16.86
CA HIS A 196 -11.94 23.78 16.13
C HIS A 196 -13.16 23.99 17.05
N ILE A 197 -13.48 23.02 17.93
CA ILE A 197 -14.56 23.15 18.92
C ILE A 197 -14.31 24.33 19.86
N ILE A 198 -13.09 24.45 20.39
CA ILE A 198 -12.70 25.53 21.31
C ILE A 198 -12.76 26.90 20.63
N ASN A 199 -12.21 27.01 19.42
CA ASN A 199 -12.13 28.27 18.68
C ASN A 199 -13.49 28.73 18.15
N SER A 200 -14.43 27.81 17.92
CA SER A 200 -15.80 28.13 17.55
C SER A 200 -16.60 28.77 18.69
N ASN A 201 -16.16 28.61 19.94
CA ASN A 201 -16.83 29.19 21.10
C ASN A 201 -16.35 30.63 21.39
N LYS A 202 -17.07 31.61 20.82
CA LYS A 202 -16.78 33.05 20.97
C LYS A 202 -16.83 33.58 22.40
N ARG A 203 -17.41 32.85 23.35
CA ARG A 203 -17.52 33.27 24.77
C ARG A 203 -16.27 32.92 25.58
N LEU A 204 -15.35 32.14 25.03
CA LEU A 204 -14.13 31.73 25.71
C LEU A 204 -13.03 32.79 25.59
N SER A 205 -12.50 33.23 26.73
CA SER A 205 -11.26 34.00 26.78
C SER A 205 -10.06 33.14 26.37
N GLU A 206 -8.98 33.77 25.91
CA GLU A 206 -7.74 33.07 25.53
C GLU A 206 -7.20 32.17 26.65
N ARG A 207 -7.22 32.65 27.90
CA ARG A 207 -6.85 31.83 29.07
C ARG A 207 -7.77 30.60 29.22
N GLY A 208 -9.07 30.77 28.93
CA GLY A 208 -10.05 29.69 28.94
C GLY A 208 -9.83 28.66 27.82
N LYS A 209 -9.37 29.10 26.65
CA LYS A 209 -8.96 28.23 25.54
C LYS A 209 -7.71 27.44 25.90
N GLN A 210 -6.67 28.11 26.38
CA GLN A 210 -5.41 27.47 26.76
C GLN A 210 -5.60 26.41 27.85
N ARG A 211 -6.45 26.69 28.87
CA ARG A 211 -6.77 25.70 29.92
C ARG A 211 -7.40 24.42 29.36
N ARG A 212 -8.23 24.52 28.33
CA ARG A 212 -8.87 23.37 27.67
C ARG A 212 -7.87 22.58 26.82
N ILE A 213 -6.99 23.28 26.12
CA ILE A 213 -5.89 22.66 25.35
C ILE A 213 -4.92 21.92 26.28
N ASN A 214 -4.52 22.51 27.40
CA ASN A 214 -3.67 21.85 28.38
C ASN A 214 -4.36 20.62 28.99
N PHE A 215 -5.64 20.72 29.35
CA PHE A 215 -6.41 19.57 29.80
C PHE A 215 -6.44 18.44 28.75
N LEU A 216 -6.63 18.76 27.47
CA LEU A 216 -6.57 17.75 26.42
C LEU A 216 -5.19 17.07 26.38
N ASN A 217 -4.12 17.86 26.26
CA ASN A 217 -2.78 17.33 26.03
C ASN A 217 -2.23 16.59 27.26
N ASP A 218 -2.29 17.22 28.42
CA ASP A 218 -1.62 16.77 29.63
C ASP A 218 -2.43 15.71 30.38
N GLU A 219 -3.75 15.87 30.38
CA GLU A 219 -4.63 15.03 31.19
C GLU A 219 -5.31 13.92 30.38
N CYS A 220 -5.54 14.08 29.07
CA CYS A 220 -6.23 13.07 28.24
C CYS A 220 -5.27 12.35 27.29
N LEU A 221 -4.51 13.08 26.46
CA LEU A 221 -3.77 12.49 25.35
C LEU A 221 -2.42 11.90 25.75
N ARG A 222 -1.72 12.46 26.75
CA ARG A 222 -0.37 12.01 27.13
C ARG A 222 -0.32 10.51 27.49
N ASP A 223 -1.26 10.04 28.30
CA ASP A 223 -1.29 8.64 28.70
C ASP A 223 -1.88 7.73 27.61
N ILE A 224 -2.81 8.24 26.80
CA ILE A 224 -3.32 7.56 25.61
C ILE A 224 -2.21 7.37 24.57
N GLU A 225 -1.35 8.36 24.37
CA GLU A 225 -0.18 8.28 23.50
C GLU A 225 0.75 7.17 23.96
N ARG A 226 1.07 7.10 25.26
CA ARG A 226 1.85 5.99 25.81
C ARG A 226 1.17 4.64 25.53
N LYS A 227 -0.15 4.53 25.74
CA LYS A 227 -0.92 3.31 25.47
C LYS A 227 -0.89 2.90 24.00
N LEU A 228 -1.01 3.85 23.09
CA LEU A 228 -0.84 3.62 21.65
C LEU A 228 0.56 3.08 21.36
N TYR A 229 1.61 3.66 21.96
CA TYR A 229 2.97 3.15 21.79
C TYR A 229 3.18 1.74 22.36
N GLU A 230 2.47 1.37 23.42
CA GLU A 230 2.54 0.03 24.01
C GLU A 230 1.78 -1.02 23.19
N GLU A 231 0.55 -0.72 22.77
CA GLU A 231 -0.43 -1.75 22.38
C GLU A 231 -0.81 -1.73 20.89
N LEU A 232 -0.53 -0.64 20.17
CA LEU A 232 -0.88 -0.53 18.76
C LEU A 232 0.08 -1.34 17.90
N ASP A 233 -0.45 -2.23 17.06
CA ASP A 233 0.28 -2.80 15.93
C ASP A 233 -0.33 -2.29 14.62
N ILE A 234 0.44 -1.47 13.89
CA ILE A 234 0.00 -0.90 12.62
C ILE A 234 -0.28 -1.96 11.56
N LYS A 235 0.35 -3.14 11.64
CA LYS A 235 0.14 -4.23 10.67
C LYS A 235 -1.27 -4.83 10.77
N ASN A 236 -1.92 -4.70 11.92
CA ASN A 236 -3.32 -5.13 12.09
C ASN A 236 -4.30 -4.19 11.39
N ILE A 237 -3.91 -2.92 11.19
CA ILE A 237 -4.72 -1.92 10.47
C ILE A 237 -4.41 -1.96 8.98
N PHE A 238 -3.13 -2.05 8.65
CA PHE A 238 -2.60 -1.95 7.30
C PHE A 238 -1.74 -3.17 6.96
N PRO A 239 -2.34 -4.33 6.71
CA PRO A 239 -1.59 -5.51 6.29
C PRO A 239 -0.90 -5.27 4.94
N ARG A 240 0.35 -5.71 4.83
CA ARG A 240 1.10 -5.63 3.56
C ARG A 240 0.57 -6.63 2.56
N ARG A 241 0.55 -6.24 1.27
CA ARG A 241 0.21 -7.12 0.14
C ARG A 241 1.46 -7.73 -0.50
N PRO A 242 1.34 -8.94 -1.08
CA PRO A 242 0.23 -9.89 -0.91
C PRO A 242 0.05 -10.39 0.53
N HIS A 243 1.11 -10.45 1.34
CA HIS A 243 1.02 -10.94 2.72
C HIS A 243 2.09 -10.30 3.62
N ASN A 244 1.82 -10.23 4.93
CA ASN A 244 2.81 -9.83 5.95
C ASN A 244 4.05 -10.72 5.98
N ALA A 245 4.00 -11.91 5.37
CA ALA A 245 5.12 -12.86 5.31
C ALA A 245 6.30 -12.31 4.48
N ILE A 246 6.05 -11.28 3.66
CA ILE A 246 7.12 -10.54 2.97
C ILE A 246 8.03 -9.81 3.98
N ASP A 247 7.55 -9.49 5.17
CA ASP A 247 8.38 -8.87 6.21
C ASP A 247 9.38 -9.84 6.81
N ASP A 248 9.02 -11.13 6.81
CA ASP A 248 9.84 -12.22 7.30
C ASP A 248 10.75 -12.80 6.21
N ILE A 249 10.78 -12.17 5.03
CA ILE A 249 11.67 -12.57 3.94
C ILE A 249 13.12 -12.53 4.44
N ASN A 250 13.84 -13.62 4.20
CA ASN A 250 15.26 -13.60 4.45
C ASN A 250 15.92 -12.69 3.42
N GLN A 251 16.46 -11.54 3.83
CA GLN A 251 17.02 -10.57 2.89
C GLN A 251 18.24 -11.09 2.11
N SER A 252 18.92 -12.15 2.57
CA SER A 252 20.06 -12.73 1.86
C SER A 252 19.64 -13.82 0.87
N THR A 253 18.62 -14.62 1.17
CA THR A 253 18.16 -15.72 0.28
C THR A 253 16.89 -15.37 -0.49
N LEU A 254 16.18 -14.32 -0.08
CA LEU A 254 14.88 -13.87 -0.59
C LEU A 254 13.77 -14.93 -0.49
N GLU A 255 13.97 -15.92 0.38
CA GLU A 255 12.99 -16.95 0.69
C GLU A 255 12.05 -16.49 1.80
N ILE A 256 10.82 -17.02 1.78
CA ILE A 256 9.81 -16.78 2.81
C ILE A 256 9.69 -18.04 3.66
N PRO A 257 10.15 -17.99 4.92
CA PRO A 257 9.93 -19.08 5.86
C PRO A 257 8.43 -19.33 6.05
N ASN A 258 8.01 -20.60 6.02
CA ASN A 258 6.62 -21.01 6.24
C ASN A 258 5.60 -20.35 5.27
N LYS A 259 5.88 -20.43 3.96
CA LYS A 259 5.01 -19.97 2.88
C LYS A 259 3.52 -20.33 3.12
N PRO A 260 2.61 -19.34 3.25
CA PRO A 260 1.19 -19.57 3.49
C PRO A 260 0.46 -20.33 2.36
N GLN A 261 -0.66 -20.97 2.71
CA GLN A 261 -1.42 -21.91 1.85
C GLN A 261 -1.97 -21.31 0.53
N TYR A 262 -2.03 -20.00 0.37
CA TYR A 262 -2.48 -19.34 -0.87
C TYR A 262 -1.52 -18.25 -1.34
N PHE A 263 -0.29 -18.29 -0.84
CA PHE A 263 0.69 -17.25 -1.08
C PHE A 263 0.96 -17.03 -2.57
N ASP A 264 1.05 -18.11 -3.36
CA ASP A 264 1.30 -18.01 -4.80
C ASP A 264 0.16 -17.30 -5.53
N GLU A 265 -1.08 -17.65 -5.19
CA GLU A 265 -2.26 -17.03 -5.80
C GLU A 265 -2.35 -15.53 -5.47
N GLU A 266 -2.19 -15.17 -4.19
CA GLU A 266 -2.23 -13.78 -3.75
C GLU A 266 -1.07 -12.97 -4.33
N LEU A 267 0.14 -13.54 -4.36
CA LEU A 267 1.34 -12.93 -4.93
C LEU A 267 1.17 -12.69 -6.43
N THR A 268 0.70 -13.68 -7.19
CA THR A 268 0.50 -13.53 -8.63
C THR A 268 -0.58 -12.49 -8.92
N LYS A 269 -1.72 -12.52 -8.20
CA LYS A 269 -2.78 -11.50 -8.36
C LYS A 269 -2.28 -10.09 -8.07
N TRP A 270 -1.53 -9.92 -6.98
CA TRP A 270 -0.89 -8.64 -6.66
C TRP A 270 0.10 -8.21 -7.75
N PHE A 271 0.94 -9.12 -8.22
CA PHE A 271 1.94 -8.83 -9.25
C PHE A 271 1.31 -8.39 -10.57
N LEU A 272 0.17 -8.98 -10.95
CA LEU A 272 -0.57 -8.58 -12.16
C LEU A 272 -1.08 -7.14 -12.07
N ASP A 273 -1.66 -6.75 -10.92
CA ASP A 273 -2.06 -5.37 -10.66
C ASP A 273 -0.84 -4.44 -10.68
N PHE A 274 0.27 -4.89 -10.11
CA PHE A 274 1.53 -4.16 -10.07
C PHE A 274 2.10 -3.93 -11.47
N ALA A 275 2.19 -4.97 -12.29
CA ALA A 275 2.69 -4.88 -13.67
C ALA A 275 1.81 -3.97 -14.54
N TYR A 276 0.48 -4.06 -14.38
CA TYR A 276 -0.46 -3.16 -15.06
C TYR A 276 -0.23 -1.70 -14.68
N LYS A 277 -0.06 -1.42 -13.38
CA LYS A 277 0.28 -0.07 -12.92
C LYS A 277 1.66 0.34 -13.45
N LEU A 278 2.70 -0.49 -13.34
CA LEU A 278 4.06 -0.16 -13.79
C LEU A 278 4.08 0.22 -15.28
N ARG A 279 3.34 -0.51 -16.10
CA ARG A 279 3.09 -0.19 -17.51
C ARG A 279 2.43 1.20 -17.71
N ASN A 280 1.49 1.59 -16.86
CA ASN A 280 0.88 2.92 -16.94
C ASN A 280 1.86 4.04 -16.59
N ILE A 281 2.70 3.86 -15.55
CA ILE A 281 3.81 4.80 -15.25
C ILE A 281 4.66 5.01 -16.51
N LEU A 282 5.03 3.91 -17.16
CA LEU A 282 5.94 3.92 -18.29
C LEU A 282 5.36 4.71 -19.46
N PHE A 283 4.09 4.46 -19.82
CA PHE A 283 3.42 5.16 -20.92
C PHE A 283 3.12 6.64 -20.63
N HIS A 284 3.11 7.05 -19.36
CA HIS A 284 2.99 8.46 -19.00
C HIS A 284 4.35 9.19 -18.90
N PHE A 285 5.46 8.54 -19.27
CA PHE A 285 6.83 9.11 -19.29
C PHE A 285 7.30 9.66 -17.94
N ILE A 286 6.97 8.96 -16.85
CA ILE A 286 7.24 9.43 -15.48
C ILE A 286 8.58 8.92 -14.94
N ILE A 287 9.24 8.04 -15.69
CA ILE A 287 10.52 7.44 -15.31
C ILE A 287 11.64 7.97 -16.19
N ASP A 288 12.82 8.09 -15.60
CA ASP A 288 14.05 8.18 -16.38
C ASP A 288 14.45 6.75 -16.77
N PRO A 289 14.40 6.38 -18.06
CA PRO A 289 14.82 5.05 -18.50
C PRO A 289 16.31 4.80 -18.27
N MET A 290 17.09 5.82 -17.93
CA MET A 290 18.53 5.72 -17.68
C MET A 290 18.87 5.49 -16.21
N ASP A 291 17.87 5.52 -15.32
CA ASP A 291 18.05 5.33 -13.89
C ASP A 291 18.19 3.84 -13.53
N GLU A 292 19.22 3.53 -12.72
CA GLU A 292 19.61 2.16 -12.38
C GLU A 292 18.56 1.44 -11.52
N ASP A 293 17.86 2.16 -10.65
CA ASP A 293 16.81 1.59 -9.81
C ASP A 293 15.57 1.27 -10.64
N TRP A 294 15.24 2.11 -11.62
CA TRP A 294 14.21 1.80 -12.61
C TRP A 294 14.59 0.60 -13.48
N GLN A 295 15.80 0.55 -14.03
CA GLN A 295 16.26 -0.59 -14.83
C GLN A 295 16.19 -1.91 -14.05
N SER A 296 16.66 -1.91 -12.80
CA SER A 296 16.55 -3.07 -11.90
C SER A 296 15.09 -3.46 -11.65
N LEU A 297 14.20 -2.49 -11.41
CA LEU A 297 12.79 -2.77 -11.21
C LEU A 297 12.15 -3.40 -12.45
N PHE A 298 12.47 -2.87 -13.64
CA PHE A 298 11.98 -3.39 -14.91
C PHE A 298 12.55 -4.77 -15.23
N GLU A 299 13.80 -5.06 -14.87
CA GLU A 299 14.41 -6.39 -14.99
C GLU A 299 13.58 -7.45 -14.24
N TYR A 300 13.39 -7.26 -12.94
CA TYR A 300 12.65 -8.22 -12.11
C TYR A 300 11.19 -8.34 -12.55
N SER A 301 10.56 -7.22 -12.91
CA SER A 301 9.19 -7.20 -13.41
C SER A 301 9.06 -7.92 -14.75
N TYR A 302 10.03 -7.76 -15.64
CA TYR A 302 10.10 -8.46 -16.91
C TYR A 302 10.24 -9.97 -16.71
N LEU A 303 11.18 -10.41 -15.86
CA LEU A 303 11.43 -11.83 -15.64
C LEU A 303 10.19 -12.54 -15.06
N ALA A 304 9.53 -11.93 -14.07
CA ALA A 304 8.30 -12.47 -13.50
C ALA A 304 7.15 -12.48 -14.52
N LEU A 305 7.00 -11.43 -15.34
CA LEU A 305 5.95 -11.39 -16.36
C LEU A 305 6.20 -12.37 -17.51
N LYS A 306 7.47 -12.58 -17.86
CA LYS A 306 7.90 -13.56 -18.86
C LYS A 306 7.50 -14.96 -18.44
N HIS A 307 7.76 -15.33 -17.18
CA HIS A 307 7.33 -16.63 -16.63
C HIS A 307 5.83 -16.88 -16.83
N LEU A 308 4.97 -15.92 -16.45
CA LEU A 308 3.52 -16.03 -16.64
C LEU A 308 3.14 -16.13 -18.12
N THR A 309 3.86 -15.41 -18.98
CA THR A 309 3.64 -15.46 -20.43
C THR A 309 3.99 -16.83 -21.01
N GLU A 310 5.11 -17.42 -20.58
CA GLU A 310 5.54 -18.75 -21.00
C GLU A 310 4.57 -19.84 -20.52
N GLU A 311 4.10 -19.76 -19.27
CA GLU A 311 3.05 -20.64 -18.76
C GLU A 311 1.76 -20.53 -19.58
N ASN A 312 1.32 -19.31 -19.89
CA ASN A 312 0.13 -19.08 -20.72
C ASN A 312 0.29 -19.69 -22.11
N ILE A 313 1.44 -19.48 -22.76
CA ILE A 313 1.73 -20.05 -24.08
C ILE A 313 1.73 -21.58 -24.01
N ARG A 314 2.34 -22.17 -22.98
CA ARG A 314 2.33 -23.64 -22.78
C ARG A 314 0.90 -24.17 -22.70
N ILE A 315 0.05 -23.53 -21.89
CA ILE A 315 -1.35 -23.92 -21.72
C ILE A 315 -2.12 -23.80 -23.05
N LEU A 316 -1.91 -22.72 -23.80
CA LEU A 316 -2.54 -22.53 -25.12
C LEU A 316 -2.10 -23.61 -26.12
N GLN A 317 -0.82 -23.97 -26.13
CA GLN A 317 -0.31 -25.07 -26.96
C GLN A 317 -0.95 -26.40 -26.57
N GLU A 318 -1.04 -26.71 -25.27
CA GLU A 318 -1.69 -27.92 -24.78
C GLU A 318 -3.20 -27.97 -25.13
N ARG A 319 -3.90 -26.83 -25.07
CA ARG A 319 -5.31 -26.70 -25.49
C ARG A 319 -5.47 -26.88 -27.00
N GLY A 320 -4.55 -26.32 -27.79
CA GLY A 320 -4.55 -26.41 -29.26
C GLY A 320 -4.26 -27.81 -29.79
N VAL A 321 -3.49 -28.62 -29.07
CA VAL A 321 -3.21 -30.03 -29.41
C VAL A 321 -4.41 -30.96 -29.10
N ARG A 322 -5.36 -30.52 -28.28
CA ARG A 322 -6.56 -31.30 -27.90
C ARG A 322 -7.83 -30.96 -28.69
N LYS A 323 -7.77 -29.95 -29.57
CA LYS A 323 -8.78 -29.69 -30.61
C LYS A 323 -8.36 -30.42 -31.88
#